data_AF-A0A2R6NI29-F1
#
_entry.id   AF-A0A2R6NI29-F1
#
_cell.length_a   1.000
_cell.length_b   1.000
_cell.length_c   1.000
_cell.angle_alpha   90.00
_cell.angle_beta   90.00
_cell.angle_gamma   90.00
#
_symmetry.space_group_name_H-M   'P 1'
#
loop_
_entity.id
_entity.type
_entity.pdbx_description
1 polymer ?
#
loop_
_entity_poly.entity_id
_entity_poly.type
_entity_poly.pdbx_seq_one_letter_code
_entity_poly.pdbx_strand_id
1 'polypeptide(L)'
;MLGAGDLIDSAALAEFLFKCQFKFGGVRKAPEGSPDPYHTYMAIATLSISPPPNSDESLQLAHLDVLWNTTEDTARWIREHVPVSARKSS
;
A
#
# COMPACT_ATOMS: atom_id res chain seq x y z
N MET A 1 -11.37 -3.83 -1.62
CA MET A 1 -11.01 -4.04 -3.04
C MET A 1 -12.24 -4.45 -3.83
N LEU A 2 -12.31 -4.13 -5.12
CA LEU A 2 -13.47 -4.42 -5.99
C LEU A 2 -13.67 -5.92 -6.30
N GLY A 3 -13.09 -6.82 -5.50
CA GLY A 3 -13.16 -8.27 -5.70
C GLY A 3 -12.40 -8.79 -6.93
N ALA A 4 -11.51 -7.98 -7.51
CA ALA A 4 -10.83 -8.27 -8.77
C ALA A 4 -9.30 -8.23 -8.66
N GLY A 5 -8.76 -8.72 -7.54
CA GLY A 5 -7.30 -8.75 -7.28
C GLY A 5 -6.54 -9.57 -8.33
N ASP A 6 -7.15 -10.62 -8.84
CA ASP A 6 -6.56 -11.52 -9.84
C ASP A 6 -6.34 -10.85 -11.22
N LEU A 7 -6.91 -9.67 -11.44
CA LEU A 7 -6.68 -8.88 -12.67
C LEU A 7 -5.42 -8.02 -12.60
N ILE A 8 -4.75 -7.96 -11.45
CA ILE A 8 -3.53 -7.16 -11.25
C ILE A 8 -2.31 -8.01 -11.61
N ASP A 9 -1.54 -7.57 -12.59
CA ASP A 9 -0.20 -8.09 -12.83
C ASP A 9 0.78 -7.48 -11.81
N SER A 10 0.98 -8.16 -10.68
CA SER A 10 1.83 -7.66 -9.60
C SER A 10 3.32 -7.59 -9.99
N ALA A 11 3.77 -8.42 -10.93
CA ALA A 11 5.15 -8.40 -11.41
C ALA A 11 5.41 -7.14 -12.26
N ALA A 12 4.56 -6.87 -13.25
CA ALA A 12 4.67 -5.67 -14.08
C ALA A 12 4.49 -4.38 -13.26
N LEU A 13 3.58 -4.41 -12.27
CA LEU A 13 3.37 -3.30 -11.35
C LEU A 13 4.62 -3.00 -10.52
N ALA A 14 5.23 -4.02 -9.90
CA ALA A 14 6.46 -3.83 -9.13
C ALA A 14 7.62 -3.33 -10.00
N GLU A 15 7.78 -3.87 -11.22
CA GLU A 15 8.80 -3.42 -12.16
C GLU A 15 8.64 -1.92 -12.50
N PHE A 16 7.40 -1.47 -12.73
CA PHE A 16 7.11 -0.06 -12.97
C PHE A 16 7.46 0.82 -11.76
N LEU A 17 7.09 0.40 -10.54
CA LEU A 17 7.41 1.13 -9.32
C LEU A 17 8.93 1.23 -9.09
N PHE A 18 9.68 0.17 -9.38
CA PHE A 18 11.14 0.19 -9.29
C PHE A 18 11.80 1.12 -10.31
N LYS A 19 11.25 1.25 -11.52
CA LYS A 19 11.67 2.28 -12.49
C LYS A 19 11.43 3.71 -11.97
N CYS A 20 10.43 3.88 -11.10
CA CYS A 20 10.11 5.16 -10.48
C CYS A 20 10.95 5.48 -9.24
N GLN A 21 11.69 4.51 -8.68
CA GLN A 21 12.56 4.73 -7.52
C GLN A 21 13.63 5.77 -7.85
N PHE A 22 13.84 6.72 -6.93
CA PHE A 22 14.85 7.76 -7.08
C PHE A 22 16.13 7.35 -6.35
N LYS A 23 17.29 7.61 -6.98
CA LYS A 23 18.61 7.17 -6.49
C LYS A 23 19.00 7.70 -5.11
N PHE A 24 18.37 8.78 -4.63
CA PHE A 24 18.60 9.36 -3.30
C PHE A 24 17.46 9.06 -2.31
N GLY A 25 16.56 8.15 -2.67
CA GLY A 25 15.39 7.79 -1.87
C GLY A 25 14.09 8.43 -2.38
N GLY A 26 12.98 7.78 -2.04
CA GLY A 26 11.65 8.13 -2.50
C GLY A 26 11.26 7.52 -3.85
N VAL A 27 9.97 7.54 -4.13
CA VAL A 27 9.38 7.06 -5.40
C VAL A 27 8.64 8.21 -6.08
N ARG A 28 8.78 8.26 -7.39
CA ARG A 28 8.19 9.26 -8.27
C ARG A 28 6.83 8.78 -8.79
N LYS A 29 6.00 9.70 -9.27
CA LYS A 29 4.78 9.36 -10.02
C LYS A 29 5.08 8.52 -11.27
N ALA A 30 6.16 8.86 -11.96
CA ALA A 30 6.61 8.26 -13.22
C ALA A 30 8.15 8.33 -13.30
N PRO A 31 8.80 7.54 -14.16
CA PRO A 31 10.26 7.47 -14.26
C PRO A 31 10.98 8.82 -14.50
N GLU A 32 10.30 9.78 -15.10
CA GLU A 32 10.80 11.13 -15.42
C GLU A 32 10.44 12.20 -14.37
N GLY A 33 9.63 11.85 -13.36
CA GLY A 33 9.13 12.79 -12.36
C GLY A 33 10.13 13.17 -11.26
N SER A 34 9.66 14.00 -10.33
CA SER A 34 10.34 14.27 -9.06
C SER A 34 9.78 13.38 -7.95
N PRO A 35 10.61 12.90 -7.00
CA PRO A 35 10.12 12.09 -5.89
C PRO A 35 9.37 12.98 -4.89
N ASP A 36 8.35 12.42 -4.26
CA ASP A 36 7.63 13.09 -3.19
C ASP A 36 7.08 12.08 -2.16
N PRO A 37 6.73 12.53 -0.94
CA PRO A 37 6.24 11.65 0.11
C PRO A 37 4.95 10.90 -0.26
N TYR A 38 4.06 11.52 -1.05
CA TYR A 38 2.78 10.93 -1.42
C TYR A 38 2.98 9.71 -2.33
N HIS A 39 3.72 9.87 -3.43
CA HIS A 39 3.99 8.75 -4.35
C HIS A 39 4.92 7.70 -3.73
N THR A 40 5.82 8.11 -2.83
CA THR A 40 6.61 7.16 -2.04
C THR A 40 5.71 6.26 -1.20
N TYR A 41 4.80 6.85 -0.43
CA TYR A 41 3.88 6.08 0.40
C TYR A 41 2.93 5.20 -0.45
N MET A 42 2.36 5.74 -1.53
CA MET A 42 1.49 4.97 -2.42
C MET A 42 2.21 3.79 -3.07
N ALA A 43 3.46 3.95 -3.49
CA ALA A 43 4.26 2.85 -4.04
C ALA A 43 4.50 1.74 -3.00
N ILE A 44 4.90 2.11 -1.78
CA ILE A 44 5.13 1.14 -0.70
C ILE A 44 3.82 0.44 -0.31
N ALA A 45 2.72 1.18 -0.19
CA ALA A 45 1.40 0.61 0.11
C ALA A 45 0.97 -0.38 -0.98
N THR A 46 1.20 -0.04 -2.25
CA THR A 46 0.90 -0.92 -3.38
C THR A 46 1.73 -2.20 -3.34
N LEU A 47 3.03 -2.11 -3.05
CA LEU A 47 3.91 -3.28 -2.91
C LEU A 47 3.52 -4.17 -1.72
N SER A 48 3.05 -3.59 -0.62
CA SER A 48 2.53 -4.34 0.54
C SER A 48 1.24 -5.10 0.18
N ILE A 49 0.35 -4.47 -0.57
CA ILE A 49 -0.96 -5.02 -0.94
C ILE A 49 -0.85 -6.05 -2.07
N SER A 50 0.08 -5.86 -3.00
CA SER A 50 0.24 -6.70 -4.20
C SER A 50 1.72 -6.96 -4.46
N PRO A 51 2.38 -7.78 -3.61
CA PRO A 51 3.78 -8.10 -3.79
C PRO A 51 4.00 -8.87 -5.10
N PRO A 52 5.14 -8.66 -5.79
CA PRO A 52 5.49 -9.46 -6.95
C PRO A 52 5.75 -10.93 -6.55
N PRO A 53 5.53 -11.90 -7.46
CA PRO A 53 5.85 -13.30 -7.18
C PRO A 53 7.36 -13.46 -6.89
N ASN A 54 7.69 -14.32 -5.93
CA ASN A 54 9.07 -14.57 -5.47
C ASN A 54 9.78 -13.32 -4.91
N SER A 55 9.04 -12.42 -4.26
CA SER A 55 9.60 -11.28 -3.55
C SER A 55 10.61 -11.74 -2.48
N ASP A 56 11.75 -11.06 -2.38
CA ASP A 56 12.76 -11.31 -1.36
C ASP A 56 12.40 -10.67 -0.01
N GLU A 57 13.29 -10.81 0.99
CA GLU A 57 13.08 -10.28 2.33
C GLU A 57 12.99 -8.74 2.37
N SER A 58 13.52 -8.03 1.36
CA SER A 58 13.47 -6.56 1.29
C SER A 58 12.05 -6.03 1.08
N LEU A 59 11.14 -6.89 0.61
CA LEU A 59 9.73 -6.58 0.38
C LEU A 59 8.80 -7.18 1.45
N GLN A 60 9.32 -7.62 2.60
CA GLN A 60 8.51 -8.00 3.77
C GLN A 60 7.92 -6.76 4.46
N LEU A 61 7.02 -6.09 3.76
CA LEU A 61 6.31 -4.91 4.24
C LEU A 61 5.15 -5.32 5.15
N ALA A 62 4.78 -4.44 6.08
CA ALA A 62 3.63 -4.67 6.95
C ALA A 62 2.35 -4.83 6.11
N HIS A 63 1.53 -5.83 6.45
CA HIS A 63 0.23 -6.03 5.82
C HIS A 63 -0.69 -4.84 6.09
N LEU A 64 -1.34 -4.35 5.04
CA LEU A 64 -2.24 -3.22 5.12
C LEU A 64 -3.71 -3.67 5.11
N ASP A 65 -4.48 -3.08 6.01
CA ASP A 65 -5.92 -2.96 5.86
C ASP A 65 -6.20 -2.05 4.65
N VAL A 66 -6.59 -2.66 3.54
CA VAL A 66 -6.85 -1.96 2.27
C VAL A 66 -8.00 -0.96 2.33
N LEU A 67 -8.91 -1.06 3.31
CA LEU A 67 -10.04 -0.16 3.44
C LEU A 67 -9.60 1.16 4.11
N TRP A 68 -8.74 1.06 5.11
CA TRP A 68 -8.27 2.21 5.89
C TRP A 68 -6.87 2.70 5.47
N ASN A 69 -6.20 1.95 4.60
CA ASN A 69 -4.83 2.20 4.17
C ASN A 69 -3.87 2.35 5.36
N THR A 70 -3.98 1.44 6.33
CA THR A 70 -3.16 1.42 7.54
C THR A 70 -2.73 -0.01 7.83
N THR A 71 -1.75 -0.23 8.70
CA THR A 71 -1.33 -1.60 9.02
C THR A 71 -2.48 -2.35 9.70
N GLU A 72 -2.52 -3.66 9.52
CA GLU A 72 -3.56 -4.49 10.17
C GLU A 72 -3.55 -4.33 11.70
N ASP A 73 -2.37 -4.16 12.29
CA ASP A 73 -2.22 -3.91 13.73
C ASP A 73 -2.83 -2.56 14.15
N THR A 74 -2.60 -1.50 13.37
CA THR A 74 -3.23 -0.19 13.62
C THR A 74 -4.75 -0.28 13.44
N ALA A 75 -5.22 -0.96 12.38
CA ALA A 75 -6.65 -1.15 12.16
C ALA A 75 -7.30 -1.95 13.30
N ARG A 76 -6.63 -3.01 13.79
CA ARG A 76 -7.06 -3.80 14.96
C ARG A 76 -7.15 -2.94 16.20
N TRP A 77 -6.09 -2.19 16.51
CA TRP A 77 -6.05 -1.31 17.67
C TRP A 77 -7.21 -0.30 17.64
N ILE A 78 -7.45 0.34 16.49
CA ILE A 78 -8.56 1.30 16.32
C ILE A 78 -9.92 0.63 16.59
N ARG A 79 -10.16 -0.58 16.05
CA ARG A 79 -11.43 -1.30 16.27
C ARG A 79 -11.66 -1.65 17.74
N GLU A 80 -10.60 -1.95 18.47
CA GLU A 80 -10.67 -2.30 19.89
C GLU A 80 -10.87 -1.07 20.80
N HIS A 81 -10.33 0.09 20.41
CA HIS A 81 -10.23 1.26 21.31
C HIS A 81 -11.10 2.45 20.91
N VAL A 82 -11.55 2.54 19.66
CA VAL A 82 -12.42 3.62 19.20
C VAL A 82 -13.89 3.19 19.31
N PRO A 83 -14.69 3.79 20.19
CA PRO A 83 -16.08 3.40 20.36
C PRO A 83 -16.89 3.68 19.10
N VAL A 84 -17.64 2.67 18.64
CA VAL A 84 -18.63 2.86 17.57
C VAL A 84 -19.71 3.77 18.10
N SER A 85 -19.84 4.97 17.51
CA SER A 85 -20.93 5.88 17.87
C SER A 85 -22.25 5.16 17.59
N ALA A 86 -23.04 4.93 18.64
CA ALA A 86 -24.36 4.34 18.52
C ALA A 86 -25.19 5.21 17.55
N ARG A 87 -25.42 4.71 16.33
CA ARG A 87 -26.39 5.32 15.42
C ARG A 87 -27.72 5.34 16.16
N LYS A 88 -28.21 6.54 16.49
CA LYS A 88 -29.60 6.71 16.90
C LYS A 88 -30.46 6.28 15.71
N SER A 89 -31.10 5.11 15.80
CA SER A 89 -32.24 4.80 14.94
C SER A 89 -33.29 5.86 15.19
N SER A 90 -33.60 6.64 14.15
CA SER A 90 -34.80 7.46 14.11
C SER A 90 -35.96 6.66 13.52
#